data_AF-A0A1F5ZKA6-F1
#
_entry.id   AF-A0A1F5ZKA6-F1
#
_cell.length_a   1.000
_cell.length_b   1.000
_cell.length_c   1.000
_cell.angle_alpha   90.00
_cell.angle_beta   90.00
_cell.angle_gamma   90.00
#
_symmetry.space_group_name_H-M   'P 1'
#
loop_
_entity.id
_entity.type
_entity.pdbx_description
1 polymer ?
#
loop_
_entity_poly.entity_id
_entity_poly.type
_entity_poly.pdbx_seq_one_letter_code
_entity_poly.pdbx_strand_id
1 'polypeptide(L)'
;MAPSFPKGTGSTDAERSDEIVAYAEMYPYPGGILLGAKRFFAYQIKHGDIVEIKNNKTDQITKEKYGESSGFVKRVIGLPGDTVEFRDGFVYRNGSLLDEPYIAKPRSTYGGDIISECEKVVIPSEDTLVLGDNRKASLDSRYDLGLIRISDIHYVLPYENQTEYRAVWRDSSEDSDLADTPALDSKEFVRLLNDKRKEKNLSSLKPDVNLARSSKIRGEAMITSNDFSIEATKSGESLKKSLSDANYKNITFAEVYSKGYYQASELIDNLFEFPNTTKLLLSEEYQDVGVDTAIGKINGCPSQVVVVHLGGYIPPNYTKDEIDSWYKLMNQLDEVLPSWENVLNADGVDKDKVNQIISLIKDRRDAAEKIYNRMKENEYLTDEERILLQEDTNKGKQLQSLISEMIH
;
A
#
# COMPACT_ATOMS: atom_id res chain seq x y z
N MET A 1 6.67 14.14 16.56
CA MET A 1 6.75 15.46 15.89
C MET A 1 8.19 15.79 15.47
N ALA A 2 8.97 14.82 14.97
CA ALA A 2 10.32 15.09 14.46
C ALA A 2 10.27 15.96 13.19
N PRO A 3 11.21 16.88 12.96
CA PRO A 3 12.45 17.10 13.70
C PRO A 3 12.29 17.96 14.96
N SER A 4 11.16 18.65 15.15
CA SER A 4 10.94 19.51 16.32
C SER A 4 11.10 18.76 17.65
N PHE A 5 10.56 17.54 17.74
CA PHE A 5 10.80 16.65 18.88
C PHE A 5 11.56 15.40 18.45
N PRO A 6 12.54 14.92 19.25
CA PRO A 6 13.25 13.68 18.96
C PRO A 6 12.28 12.49 18.77
N LYS A 7 12.70 11.48 17.99
CA LYS A 7 11.97 10.21 17.91
C LYS A 7 12.44 9.25 19.00
N GLY A 8 11.53 8.40 19.46
CA GLY A 8 11.88 7.25 20.31
C GLY A 8 12.77 6.25 19.57
N THR A 9 13.51 5.47 20.33
CA THR A 9 14.49 4.49 19.85
C THR A 9 13.93 3.07 19.75
N GLY A 10 12.75 2.84 20.30
CA GLY A 10 12.01 1.59 20.25
C GLY A 10 11.81 1.06 18.84
N SER A 11 11.84 -0.25 18.72
CA SER A 11 11.71 -0.97 17.46
C SER A 11 10.26 -1.02 16.96
N THR A 12 9.30 -0.99 17.89
CA THR A 12 7.86 -0.97 17.59
C THR A 12 7.23 0.38 17.92
N ASP A 13 6.06 0.63 17.32
CA ASP A 13 5.25 1.82 17.59
C ASP A 13 4.75 1.88 19.04
N ALA A 14 4.48 0.72 19.65
CA ALA A 14 4.09 0.61 21.06
C ALA A 14 5.26 0.87 22.01
N GLU A 15 6.46 0.33 21.72
CA GLU A 15 7.66 0.65 22.51
C GLU A 15 7.95 2.15 22.48
N ARG A 16 7.84 2.78 21.30
CA ARG A 16 8.06 4.22 21.15
C ARG A 16 7.00 5.08 21.83
N SER A 17 5.77 4.59 22.02
CA SER A 17 4.72 5.37 22.71
C SER A 17 4.98 5.48 24.22
N ASP A 18 5.68 4.51 24.80
CA ASP A 18 6.03 4.50 26.24
C ASP A 18 7.27 5.35 26.55
N GLU A 19 8.02 5.76 25.52
CA GLU A 19 9.23 6.56 25.66
C GLU A 19 8.94 8.06 25.81
N ILE A 20 9.44 8.66 26.90
CA ILE A 20 9.50 10.11 27.03
C ILE A 20 10.77 10.62 26.34
N VAL A 21 10.61 11.21 25.17
CA VAL A 21 11.72 11.68 24.32
C VAL A 21 11.98 13.18 24.42
N ALA A 22 11.02 13.92 24.98
CA ALA A 22 11.11 15.35 25.26
C ALA A 22 10.01 15.78 26.24
N TYR A 23 10.26 16.89 26.94
CA TYR A 23 9.25 17.59 27.72
C TYR A 23 8.96 18.92 27.03
N ALA A 24 7.90 18.96 26.23
CA ALA A 24 7.36 20.22 25.76
C ALA A 24 6.80 20.94 26.99
N GLU A 25 7.32 22.10 27.37
CA GLU A 25 6.78 22.93 28.46
C GLU A 25 5.40 23.52 28.09
N MET A 26 4.44 22.65 27.73
CA MET A 26 3.11 23.05 27.26
C MET A 26 2.27 23.57 28.41
N TYR A 27 1.47 24.60 28.12
CA TYR A 27 0.53 25.19 29.06
C TYR A 27 -0.86 24.59 28.88
N PRO A 28 -1.62 24.38 29.97
CA PRO A 28 -3.04 24.04 29.87
C PRO A 28 -3.81 25.10 29.07
N TYR A 29 -4.57 24.65 28.08
CA TYR A 29 -5.44 25.47 27.23
C TYR A 29 -6.90 25.33 27.66
N PRO A 30 -7.74 26.39 27.60
CA PRO A 30 -7.42 27.76 27.18
C PRO A 30 -6.70 28.62 28.23
N GLY A 31 -6.32 28.03 29.38
CA GLY A 31 -5.62 28.75 30.45
C GLY A 31 -6.44 29.90 31.05
N GLY A 32 -5.79 30.94 31.53
CA GLY A 32 -6.46 32.13 32.07
C GLY A 32 -7.15 31.92 33.43
N ILE A 33 -7.92 32.91 33.85
CA ILE A 33 -8.59 32.95 35.16
C ILE A 33 -10.10 32.76 34.97
N LEU A 34 -10.68 31.76 35.65
CA LEU A 34 -12.12 31.52 35.67
C LEU A 34 -12.77 32.28 36.82
N LEU A 35 -13.65 33.24 36.52
CA LEU A 35 -14.45 33.97 37.51
C LEU A 35 -15.94 33.79 37.19
N GLY A 36 -16.62 32.98 38.00
CA GLY A 36 -17.98 32.53 37.71
C GLY A 36 -18.02 31.69 36.43
N ALA A 37 -18.91 32.03 35.49
CA ALA A 37 -19.03 31.37 34.19
C ALA A 37 -18.17 32.01 33.08
N LYS A 38 -17.36 33.03 33.39
CA LYS A 38 -16.54 33.75 32.41
C LYS A 38 -15.06 33.46 32.62
N ARG A 39 -14.36 33.15 31.53
CA ARG A 39 -12.91 32.99 31.51
C ARG A 39 -12.26 34.27 31.00
N PHE A 40 -11.32 34.80 31.79
CA PHE A 40 -10.55 36.00 31.48
C PHE A 40 -9.11 35.62 31.13
N PHE A 41 -8.50 36.38 30.22
CA PHE A 41 -7.11 36.17 29.78
C PHE A 41 -6.86 34.76 29.22
N ALA A 42 -7.89 34.18 28.60
CA ALA A 42 -7.75 32.92 27.86
C ALA A 42 -6.76 33.12 26.71
N TYR A 43 -5.83 32.19 26.59
CA TYR A 43 -4.91 32.16 25.45
C TYR A 43 -5.72 31.93 24.17
N GLN A 44 -5.35 32.64 23.10
CA GLN A 44 -5.93 32.47 21.77
C GLN A 44 -4.93 31.71 20.93
N ILE A 45 -5.36 30.59 20.33
CA ILE A 45 -4.50 29.79 19.45
C ILE A 45 -4.03 30.65 18.28
N LYS A 46 -2.73 30.55 17.98
CA LYS A 46 -2.06 31.23 16.87
C LYS A 46 -1.53 30.22 15.87
N HIS A 47 -1.24 30.70 14.65
CA HIS A 47 -0.48 29.92 13.68
C HIS A 47 0.89 29.52 14.23
N GLY A 48 1.28 28.27 13.96
CA GLY A 48 2.55 27.73 14.39
C GLY A 48 2.56 27.20 15.83
N ASP A 49 1.52 27.45 16.63
CA ASP A 49 1.39 26.85 17.95
C ASP A 49 1.44 25.31 17.85
N ILE A 50 2.12 24.68 18.79
CA ILE A 50 2.08 23.23 18.93
C ILE A 50 1.03 22.90 19.98
N VAL A 51 0.10 22.02 19.65
CA VAL A 51 -1.06 21.70 20.50
C VAL A 51 -1.12 20.20 20.75
N GLU A 52 -1.57 19.84 21.95
CA GLU A 52 -2.06 18.50 22.24
C GLU A 52 -3.57 18.48 22.02
N ILE A 53 -4.01 17.48 21.28
CA ILE A 53 -5.40 17.29 20.88
C ILE A 53 -5.84 15.93 21.40
N LYS A 54 -6.96 15.90 22.12
CA LYS A 54 -7.55 14.66 22.60
C LYS A 54 -9.06 14.68 22.50
N ASN A 55 -9.60 13.72 21.77
CA ASN A 55 -11.03 13.50 21.61
C ASN A 55 -11.32 12.00 21.35
N ASN A 56 -12.60 11.67 21.13
CA ASN A 56 -13.00 10.27 20.88
C ASN A 56 -12.26 9.64 19.68
N LYS A 57 -11.91 10.44 18.67
CA LYS A 57 -11.22 9.95 17.47
C LYS A 57 -9.77 9.61 17.78
N THR A 58 -9.06 10.50 18.47
CA THR A 58 -7.69 10.22 18.92
C THR A 58 -7.66 9.01 19.85
N ASP A 59 -8.62 8.91 20.77
CA ASP A 59 -8.74 7.79 21.71
C ASP A 59 -8.94 6.44 21.00
N GLN A 60 -9.76 6.40 19.95
CA GLN A 60 -9.97 5.19 19.15
C GLN A 60 -8.68 4.78 18.44
N ILE A 61 -8.05 5.73 17.74
CA ILE A 61 -6.82 5.48 16.97
C ILE A 61 -5.69 5.00 17.90
N THR A 62 -5.47 5.66 19.03
CA THR A 62 -4.38 5.28 19.95
C THR A 62 -4.68 3.97 20.67
N LYS A 63 -5.93 3.67 21.01
CA LYS A 63 -6.28 2.37 21.62
C LYS A 63 -6.04 1.22 20.66
N GLU A 64 -6.44 1.38 19.40
CA GLU A 64 -6.19 0.37 18.38
C GLU A 64 -4.69 0.17 18.12
N LYS A 65 -3.93 1.28 18.07
CA LYS A 65 -2.54 1.24 17.68
C LYS A 65 -1.56 0.92 18.82
N TYR A 66 -1.83 1.41 20.03
CA TYR A 66 -0.93 1.38 21.19
C TYR A 66 -1.54 0.71 22.42
N GLY A 67 -2.83 0.32 22.38
CA GLY A 67 -3.52 -0.33 23.50
C GLY A 67 -4.11 0.64 24.54
N GLU A 68 -3.84 1.94 24.45
CA GLU A 68 -4.32 2.94 25.39
C GLU A 68 -4.78 4.26 24.74
N SER A 69 -5.59 5.04 25.46
CA SER A 69 -6.08 6.33 25.00
C SER A 69 -5.07 7.44 25.28
N SER A 70 -4.62 8.12 24.24
CA SER A 70 -3.71 9.24 24.32
C SER A 70 -4.09 10.34 23.32
N GLY A 71 -3.53 11.52 23.52
CA GLY A 71 -3.68 12.64 22.61
C GLY A 71 -2.62 12.61 21.50
N PHE A 72 -2.80 13.49 20.52
CA PHE A 72 -1.80 13.75 19.49
C PHE A 72 -1.22 15.15 19.64
N VAL A 73 0.10 15.25 19.56
CA VAL A 73 0.78 16.54 19.41
C VAL A 73 0.89 16.88 17.93
N LYS A 74 0.44 18.09 17.56
CA LYS A 74 0.42 18.63 16.19
C LYS A 74 0.70 20.13 16.18
N ARG A 75 1.06 20.68 15.02
CA ARG A 75 1.22 22.12 14.82
C ARG A 75 -0.01 22.70 14.14
N VAL A 76 -0.48 23.84 14.61
CA VAL A 76 -1.59 24.59 14.02
C VAL A 76 -1.12 25.31 12.76
N ILE A 77 -1.74 24.96 11.63
CA ILE A 77 -1.42 25.50 10.30
C ILE A 77 -2.50 26.46 9.81
N GLY A 78 -3.77 26.09 10.00
CA GLY A 78 -4.93 26.90 9.65
C GLY A 78 -5.80 27.22 10.87
N LEU A 79 -6.25 28.46 10.93
CA LEU A 79 -7.17 29.01 11.92
C LEU A 79 -8.51 29.41 11.25
N PRO A 80 -9.58 29.63 12.03
CA PRO A 80 -10.85 30.10 11.52
C PRO A 80 -10.75 31.20 10.46
N GLY A 81 -11.35 30.97 9.30
CA GLY A 81 -11.36 31.89 8.16
C GLY A 81 -10.19 31.76 7.19
N ASP A 82 -9.13 31.03 7.55
CA ASP A 82 -8.05 30.75 6.60
C ASP A 82 -8.53 29.86 5.45
N THR A 83 -7.91 30.03 4.30
CA THR A 83 -7.93 29.05 3.22
C THR A 83 -6.58 28.33 3.16
N VAL A 84 -6.58 27.01 3.35
CA VAL A 84 -5.37 26.16 3.23
C VAL A 84 -5.47 25.29 1.98
N GLU A 85 -4.35 25.15 1.28
CA GLU A 85 -4.21 24.34 0.06
C GLU A 85 -2.86 23.61 0.10
N PHE A 86 -2.86 22.33 -0.25
CA PHE A 86 -1.65 21.55 -0.47
C PHE A 86 -1.35 21.51 -1.95
N ARG A 87 -0.14 21.89 -2.35
CA ARG A 87 0.26 21.88 -3.75
C ARG A 87 1.75 21.63 -3.88
N ASP A 88 2.10 20.65 -4.70
CA ASP A 88 3.49 20.31 -5.04
C ASP A 88 4.36 20.07 -3.80
N GLY A 89 3.82 19.40 -2.78
CA GLY A 89 4.56 19.12 -1.56
C GLY A 89 4.68 20.31 -0.60
N PHE A 90 4.03 21.44 -0.89
CA PHE A 90 4.02 22.64 -0.07
C PHE A 90 2.64 22.95 0.50
N VAL A 91 2.63 23.74 1.58
CA VAL A 91 1.42 24.30 2.17
C VAL A 91 1.27 25.74 1.73
N TYR A 92 0.10 26.08 1.22
CA TYR A 92 -0.30 27.45 0.94
C TYR A 92 -1.39 27.85 1.93
N ARG A 93 -1.23 29.01 2.57
CA ARG A 93 -2.23 29.62 3.44
C ARG A 93 -2.61 30.98 2.89
N ASN A 94 -3.90 31.18 2.65
CA ASN A 94 -4.46 32.39 2.06
C ASN A 94 -3.77 32.75 0.73
N GLY A 95 -3.44 31.74 -0.07
CA GLY A 95 -2.79 31.87 -1.38
C GLY A 95 -1.28 32.11 -1.34
N SER A 96 -0.67 32.25 -0.15
CA SER A 96 0.78 32.44 0.00
C SER A 96 1.46 31.15 0.44
N LEU A 97 2.63 30.85 -0.12
CA LEU A 97 3.48 29.74 0.33
C LEU A 97 3.83 29.95 1.81
N LEU A 98 3.63 28.91 2.62
CA LEU A 98 3.95 28.95 4.05
C LEU A 98 5.45 28.70 4.25
N ASP A 99 6.08 29.51 5.09
CA ASP A 99 7.45 29.29 5.54
C ASP A 99 7.47 28.20 6.64
N GLU A 100 8.18 27.10 6.38
CA GLU A 100 8.14 25.89 7.21
C GLU A 100 9.55 25.39 7.58
N PRO A 101 10.33 26.17 8.35
CA PRO A 101 11.68 25.77 8.77
C PRO A 101 11.68 24.60 9.77
N TYR A 102 10.51 24.28 10.34
CA TYR A 102 10.32 23.26 11.37
C TYR A 102 10.07 21.84 10.82
N ILE A 103 9.97 21.65 9.50
CA ILE A 103 9.82 20.31 8.89
C ILE A 103 11.17 19.72 8.48
N ALA A 104 11.26 18.39 8.46
CA ALA A 104 12.51 17.68 8.19
C ALA A 104 13.09 17.94 6.78
N LYS A 105 12.22 18.02 5.77
CA LYS A 105 12.61 18.24 4.38
C LYS A 105 11.58 19.17 3.71
N PRO A 106 12.01 20.09 2.83
CA PRO A 106 11.08 20.85 2.02
C PRO A 106 10.22 19.92 1.16
N ARG A 107 9.13 20.46 0.60
CA ARG A 107 8.34 19.76 -0.44
C ARG A 107 7.83 18.37 -0.02
N SER A 108 7.47 18.24 1.26
CA SER A 108 7.11 16.96 1.89
C SER A 108 5.63 16.83 2.26
N THR A 109 4.80 17.79 1.83
CA THR A 109 3.40 17.93 2.25
C THR A 109 2.45 17.82 1.07
N TYR A 110 1.94 16.61 0.88
CA TYR A 110 0.95 16.29 -0.14
C TYR A 110 -0.43 16.14 0.49
N GLY A 111 -1.47 16.23 -0.34
CA GLY A 111 -2.85 15.97 0.06
C GLY A 111 -3.05 14.53 0.57
N GLY A 112 -3.97 14.37 1.50
CA GLY A 112 -4.39 13.08 2.05
C GLY A 112 -5.77 12.66 1.57
N ASP A 113 -6.41 11.76 2.32
CA ASP A 113 -7.70 11.18 1.94
C ASP A 113 -8.88 12.08 2.32
N ILE A 114 -8.71 12.93 3.34
CA ILE A 114 -9.74 13.91 3.74
C ILE A 114 -9.57 15.23 3.00
N ILE A 115 -8.33 15.70 2.84
CA ILE A 115 -8.03 16.94 2.12
C ILE A 115 -7.13 16.58 0.94
N SER A 116 -7.71 16.58 -0.25
CA SER A 116 -7.02 16.17 -1.47
C SER A 116 -5.98 17.20 -1.91
N GLU A 117 -5.05 16.77 -2.78
CA GLU A 117 -4.11 17.68 -3.42
C GLU A 117 -4.88 18.80 -4.16
N CYS A 118 -4.44 20.04 -3.98
CA CYS A 118 -5.07 21.26 -4.51
C CYS A 118 -6.54 21.48 -4.17
N GLU A 119 -7.04 20.80 -3.14
CA GLU A 119 -8.29 21.18 -2.53
C GLU A 119 -8.08 22.43 -1.66
N LYS A 120 -8.90 23.45 -1.88
CA LYS A 120 -8.91 24.66 -1.03
C LYS A 120 -9.89 24.46 0.10
N VAL A 121 -9.36 24.36 1.31
CA VAL A 121 -10.16 24.19 2.52
C VAL A 121 -10.26 25.51 3.26
N VAL A 122 -11.47 26.04 3.40
CA VAL A 122 -11.75 27.19 4.27
C VAL A 122 -12.02 26.67 5.68
N ILE A 123 -11.25 27.12 6.66
CA ILE A 123 -11.36 26.65 8.04
C ILE A 123 -12.61 27.25 8.72
N PRO A 124 -13.56 26.44 9.22
CA PRO A 124 -14.74 26.91 9.93
C PRO A 124 -14.43 27.67 11.23
N SER A 125 -15.44 28.35 11.80
CA SER A 125 -15.26 29.27 12.93
C SER A 125 -14.74 28.63 14.22
N GLU A 126 -15.02 27.35 14.43
CA GLU A 126 -14.69 26.62 15.66
C GLU A 126 -13.58 25.58 15.47
N ASP A 127 -12.98 25.55 14.27
CA ASP A 127 -12.07 24.50 13.85
C ASP A 127 -10.67 25.03 13.57
N THR A 128 -9.71 24.12 13.52
CA THR A 128 -8.33 24.34 13.11
C THR A 128 -7.88 23.23 12.19
N LEU A 129 -6.92 23.54 11.32
CA LEU A 129 -6.19 22.55 10.56
C LEU A 129 -4.81 22.38 11.19
N VAL A 130 -4.46 21.15 11.53
CA VAL A 130 -3.20 20.82 12.19
C VAL A 130 -2.41 19.80 11.37
N LEU A 131 -1.09 19.97 11.33
CA LEU A 131 -0.17 19.03 10.68
C LEU A 131 0.91 18.57 11.64
N GLY A 132 1.45 17.38 11.41
CA GLY A 132 2.67 16.98 12.09
C GLY A 132 3.91 17.52 11.38
N ASP A 133 4.94 17.87 12.14
CA ASP A 133 6.21 18.34 11.57
C ASP A 133 6.95 17.23 10.78
N ASN A 134 6.69 15.96 11.14
CA ASN A 134 7.12 14.80 10.34
C ASN A 134 6.09 14.55 9.24
N ARG A 135 6.03 15.43 8.23
CA ARG A 135 4.96 15.47 7.22
C ARG A 135 4.66 14.12 6.58
N LYS A 136 5.70 13.37 6.24
CA LYS A 136 5.58 12.07 5.55
C LYS A 136 4.90 11.01 6.41
N ALA A 137 5.16 10.97 7.72
CA ALA A 137 4.66 9.91 8.61
C ALA A 137 3.64 10.42 9.65
N SER A 138 2.98 11.54 9.37
CA SER A 138 2.05 12.16 10.31
C SER A 138 0.61 11.79 9.99
N LEU A 139 -0.05 11.13 10.93
CA LEU A 139 -1.52 11.05 11.00
C LEU A 139 -2.04 12.40 11.50
N ASP A 140 -2.55 13.23 10.60
CA ASP A 140 -2.99 14.61 10.86
C ASP A 140 -4.25 15.00 10.07
N SER A 141 -4.55 16.31 9.96
CA SER A 141 -5.80 16.80 9.35
C SER A 141 -5.99 16.39 7.89
N ARG A 142 -4.94 15.97 7.19
CA ARG A 142 -5.03 15.45 5.83
C ARG A 142 -5.69 14.07 5.74
N TYR A 143 -5.64 13.31 6.83
CA TYR A 143 -6.07 11.92 6.93
C TYR A 143 -7.06 11.78 8.10
N ASP A 144 -6.93 10.71 8.89
CA ASP A 144 -7.86 10.29 9.93
C ASP A 144 -8.12 11.32 11.05
N LEU A 145 -7.44 12.46 11.16
CA LEU A 145 -7.89 13.48 12.12
C LEU A 145 -8.97 14.38 11.54
N GLY A 146 -8.83 14.81 10.28
CA GLY A 146 -9.63 15.88 9.72
C GLY A 146 -9.42 17.22 10.44
N LEU A 147 -10.35 18.16 10.28
CA LEU A 147 -10.31 19.41 11.03
C LEU A 147 -10.55 19.16 12.53
N ILE A 148 -9.87 19.94 13.35
CA ILE A 148 -9.86 19.78 14.81
C ILE A 148 -10.60 20.95 15.44
N ARG A 149 -11.65 20.64 16.21
CA ARG A 149 -12.35 21.64 17.00
C ARG A 149 -11.39 22.25 18.01
N ILE A 150 -11.43 23.58 18.14
CA ILE A 150 -10.64 24.32 19.12
C ILE A 150 -10.91 23.83 20.55
N SER A 151 -12.12 23.34 20.83
CA SER A 151 -12.51 22.77 22.12
C SER A 151 -11.82 21.45 22.47
N ASP A 152 -11.27 20.73 21.47
CA ASP A 152 -10.60 19.44 21.66
C ASP A 152 -9.08 19.61 21.93
N ILE A 153 -8.58 20.85 21.99
CA ILE A 153 -7.21 21.19 22.38
C ILE A 153 -7.15 21.32 23.90
N HIS A 154 -6.22 20.64 24.56
CA HIS A 154 -6.07 20.73 26.02
C HIS A 154 -4.74 21.34 26.47
N TYR A 155 -3.70 21.26 25.65
CA TYR A 155 -2.41 21.90 25.93
C TYR A 155 -1.87 22.63 24.71
N VAL A 156 -1.14 23.70 24.94
CA VAL A 156 -0.52 24.52 23.90
C VAL A 156 0.92 24.90 24.29
N LEU A 157 1.82 24.80 23.32
CA LEU A 157 3.15 25.40 23.35
C LEU A 157 3.17 26.55 22.31
N PRO A 158 3.04 27.81 22.77
CA PRO A 158 3.01 28.98 21.90
C PRO A 158 4.22 29.05 20.97
N TYR A 159 4.01 29.48 19.73
CA TYR A 159 5.07 29.56 18.71
C TYR A 159 6.29 30.36 19.17
N GLU A 160 6.07 31.45 19.90
CA GLU A 160 7.10 32.28 20.51
C GLU A 160 7.97 31.55 21.55
N ASN A 161 7.42 30.54 22.23
CA ASN A 161 8.08 29.80 23.31
C ASN A 161 8.79 28.53 22.80
N GLN A 162 8.76 28.24 21.50
CA GLN A 162 9.42 27.08 20.91
C GLN A 162 10.93 27.26 20.71
N THR A 163 11.58 28.17 21.45
CA THR A 163 12.98 28.59 21.23
C THR A 163 13.98 27.44 21.26
N GLU A 164 13.80 26.47 22.15
CA GLU A 164 14.66 25.28 22.24
C GLU A 164 14.58 24.41 20.97
N TYR A 165 13.42 24.38 20.31
CA TYR A 165 13.18 23.60 19.10
C TYR A 165 13.61 24.35 17.83
N ARG A 166 13.68 25.69 17.87
CA ARG A 166 14.16 26.49 16.73
C ARG A 166 15.62 26.21 16.39
N ALA A 167 16.41 25.75 17.36
CA ALA A 167 17.81 25.42 17.15
C ALA A 167 18.03 24.26 16.15
N VAL A 168 17.02 23.41 15.94
CA VAL A 168 17.07 22.28 14.99
C VAL A 168 16.29 22.55 13.72
N TRP A 169 15.74 23.75 13.54
CA TRP A 169 15.06 24.13 12.32
C TRP A 169 16.05 24.27 11.18
N ARG A 170 15.64 23.81 10.00
CA ARG A 170 16.44 23.95 8.78
C ARG A 170 16.31 25.37 8.23
N ASP A 171 17.23 25.71 7.33
CA ASP A 171 17.04 26.85 6.45
C ASP A 171 15.93 26.51 5.43
N SER A 172 14.94 27.39 5.31
CA SER A 172 13.81 27.30 4.38
C SER A 172 13.80 28.45 3.37
N SER A 173 14.83 29.29 3.35
CA SER A 173 14.87 30.50 2.51
C SER A 173 14.84 30.22 1.01
N GLU A 174 15.31 29.04 0.58
CA GLU A 174 15.35 28.61 -0.83
C GLU A 174 14.22 27.61 -1.19
N ASP A 175 13.28 27.36 -0.29
CA ASP A 175 12.23 26.36 -0.52
C ASP A 175 11.36 26.66 -1.74
N SER A 176 11.12 27.94 -2.02
CA SER A 176 10.34 28.37 -3.17
C SER A 176 10.98 27.95 -4.50
N ASP A 177 12.30 27.80 -4.54
CA ASP A 177 13.04 27.47 -5.76
C ASP A 177 12.91 25.99 -6.12
N LEU A 178 12.46 25.17 -5.17
CA LEU A 178 12.19 23.75 -5.37
C LEU A 178 10.78 23.48 -5.92
N ALA A 179 9.90 24.49 -5.95
CA ALA A 179 8.59 24.34 -6.56
C ALA A 179 8.72 23.99 -8.05
N ASP A 180 7.93 23.01 -8.49
CA ASP A 180 7.85 22.51 -9.86
C ASP A 180 9.15 21.85 -10.41
N THR A 181 10.11 21.48 -9.54
CA THR A 181 11.45 21.02 -9.97
C THR A 181 11.73 19.50 -10.08
N PRO A 182 11.02 18.52 -9.48
CA PRO A 182 11.60 17.17 -9.43
C PRO A 182 11.03 16.21 -10.48
N ALA A 183 11.93 15.45 -11.10
CA ALA A 183 11.64 14.19 -11.77
C ALA A 183 12.43 13.08 -11.06
N LEU A 184 11.79 11.94 -10.81
CA LEU A 184 12.46 10.79 -10.20
C LEU A 184 13.47 10.19 -11.18
N ASP A 185 14.73 10.02 -10.75
CA ASP A 185 15.64 9.11 -11.44
C ASP A 185 15.37 7.67 -10.98
N SER A 186 14.59 6.94 -11.79
CA SER A 186 14.23 5.54 -11.55
C SER A 186 15.45 4.62 -11.43
N LYS A 187 16.53 4.88 -12.15
CA LYS A 187 17.74 4.04 -12.09
C LYS A 187 18.47 4.23 -10.78
N GLU A 188 18.60 5.48 -10.35
CA GLU A 188 19.19 5.80 -9.05
C GLU A 188 18.36 5.26 -7.90
N PHE A 189 17.02 5.33 -8.00
CA PHE A 189 16.13 4.71 -7.01
C PHE A 189 16.37 3.20 -6.88
N VAL A 190 16.40 2.47 -7.99
CA VAL A 190 16.64 1.02 -7.96
C VAL A 190 18.05 0.69 -7.43
N ARG A 191 19.05 1.51 -7.74
CA ARG A 191 20.40 1.38 -7.19
C ARG A 191 20.39 1.50 -5.66
N LEU A 192 19.79 2.56 -5.13
CA LEU A 192 19.68 2.80 -3.69
C LEU A 192 18.84 1.72 -2.97
N LEU A 193 17.75 1.25 -3.58
CA LEU A 193 16.98 0.12 -3.06
C LEU A 193 17.84 -1.14 -2.95
N ASN A 194 18.65 -1.43 -3.96
CA ASN A 194 19.54 -2.58 -3.95
C ASN A 194 20.68 -2.44 -2.94
N ASP A 195 21.16 -1.23 -2.66
CA ASP A 195 22.09 -0.99 -1.55
C ASP A 195 21.43 -1.36 -0.21
N LYS A 196 20.19 -0.93 0.04
CA LYS A 196 19.41 -1.30 1.24
C LYS A 196 19.18 -2.80 1.38
N ARG A 197 18.92 -3.49 0.26
CA ARG A 197 18.79 -4.96 0.25
C ARG A 197 20.12 -5.64 0.58
N LYS A 198 21.23 -5.15 0.03
CA LYS A 198 22.57 -5.68 0.27
C LYS A 198 23.00 -5.50 1.73
N GLU A 199 22.68 -4.37 2.37
CA GLU A 199 22.89 -4.14 3.81
C GLU A 199 22.22 -5.23 4.68
N LYS A 200 21.18 -5.89 4.16
CA LYS A 200 20.44 -6.98 4.82
C LYS A 200 20.81 -8.37 4.29
N ASN A 201 21.88 -8.50 3.52
CA ASN A 201 22.32 -9.74 2.87
C ASN A 201 21.28 -10.33 1.89
N LEU A 202 20.42 -9.50 1.30
CA LEU A 202 19.43 -9.92 0.32
C LEU A 202 19.95 -9.78 -1.11
N SER A 203 19.42 -10.61 -2.01
CA SER A 203 19.70 -10.50 -3.44
C SER A 203 19.15 -9.19 -4.04
N SER A 204 19.90 -8.60 -4.97
CA SER A 204 19.46 -7.41 -5.70
C SER A 204 18.26 -7.73 -6.60
N LEU A 205 17.31 -6.79 -6.66
CA LEU A 205 16.21 -6.79 -7.62
C LEU A 205 16.72 -6.35 -8.99
N LYS A 206 16.25 -7.03 -10.04
CA LYS A 206 16.57 -6.73 -11.43
C LYS A 206 15.54 -5.75 -11.99
N PRO A 207 15.96 -4.63 -12.60
CA PRO A 207 15.03 -3.76 -13.32
C PRO A 207 14.33 -4.54 -14.44
N ASP A 208 12.99 -4.53 -14.47
CA ASP A 208 12.20 -5.14 -15.53
C ASP A 208 11.35 -4.08 -16.27
N VAL A 209 11.44 -4.09 -17.60
CA VAL A 209 10.80 -3.08 -18.45
C VAL A 209 9.28 -3.22 -18.53
N ASN A 210 8.75 -4.44 -18.43
CA ASN A 210 7.31 -4.69 -18.43
C ASN A 210 6.72 -4.31 -17.07
N LEU A 211 7.45 -4.60 -15.99
CA LEU A 211 7.05 -4.20 -14.64
C LEU A 211 7.07 -2.67 -14.47
N ALA A 212 8.05 -1.98 -15.05
CA ALA A 212 8.06 -0.50 -15.11
C ALA A 212 6.89 0.05 -15.95
N ARG A 213 6.60 -0.56 -17.10
CA ARG A 213 5.41 -0.22 -17.90
C ARG A 213 4.11 -0.42 -17.12
N SER A 214 4.00 -1.50 -16.35
CA SER A 214 2.87 -1.75 -15.44
C SER A 214 2.75 -0.64 -14.39
N SER A 215 3.87 -0.25 -13.78
CA SER A 215 3.92 0.85 -12.82
C SER A 215 3.41 2.16 -13.42
N LYS A 216 3.78 2.46 -14.67
CA LYS A 216 3.30 3.64 -15.40
C LYS A 216 1.80 3.61 -15.67
N ILE A 217 1.28 2.50 -16.23
CA ILE A 217 -0.16 2.32 -16.50
C ILE A 217 -0.96 2.55 -15.22
N ARG A 218 -0.51 1.93 -14.13
CA ARG A 218 -1.13 2.08 -12.82
C ARG A 218 -1.10 3.53 -12.33
N GLY A 219 0.04 4.20 -12.41
CA GLY A 219 0.18 5.59 -11.99
C GLY A 219 -0.72 6.54 -12.78
N GLU A 220 -0.81 6.37 -14.10
CA GLU A 220 -1.66 7.19 -14.98
C GLU A 220 -3.14 7.02 -14.61
N ALA A 221 -3.55 5.80 -14.30
CA ALA A 221 -4.90 5.52 -13.82
C ALA A 221 -5.18 6.19 -12.47
N MET A 222 -4.27 6.05 -11.49
CA MET A 222 -4.40 6.68 -10.17
C MET A 222 -4.60 8.20 -10.26
N ILE A 223 -3.76 8.87 -11.07
CA ILE A 223 -3.84 10.33 -11.25
C ILE A 223 -5.13 10.74 -11.94
N THR A 224 -5.51 10.06 -13.03
CA THR A 224 -6.65 10.45 -13.86
C THR A 224 -7.98 10.30 -13.13
N SER A 225 -8.15 9.25 -12.33
CA SER A 225 -9.38 9.02 -11.56
C SER A 225 -9.33 9.51 -10.12
N ASN A 226 -8.19 10.06 -9.66
CA ASN A 226 -7.93 10.35 -8.25
C ASN A 226 -8.28 9.14 -7.35
N ASP A 227 -7.80 7.96 -7.73
CA ASP A 227 -8.09 6.67 -7.08
C ASP A 227 -6.81 5.93 -6.76
N PHE A 228 -6.41 6.00 -5.49
CA PHE A 228 -5.20 5.37 -4.98
C PHE A 228 -5.51 4.06 -4.22
N SER A 229 -6.75 3.57 -4.31
CA SER A 229 -7.13 2.29 -3.71
C SER A 229 -6.47 1.12 -4.44
N ILE A 230 -6.15 0.05 -3.70
CA ILE A 230 -5.59 -1.17 -4.26
C ILE A 230 -6.63 -1.88 -5.14
N GLU A 231 -7.89 -1.81 -4.73
CA GLU A 231 -9.05 -2.37 -5.40
C GLU A 231 -9.36 -1.66 -6.72
N ALA A 232 -8.82 -0.45 -6.91
CA ALA A 232 -9.03 0.34 -8.11
C ALA A 232 -10.52 0.54 -8.44
N THR A 233 -11.34 0.80 -7.42
CA THR A 233 -12.81 0.81 -7.56
C THR A 233 -13.33 1.87 -8.52
N LYS A 234 -12.62 2.99 -8.69
CA LYS A 234 -12.99 4.07 -9.62
C LYS A 234 -12.21 3.99 -10.92
N SER A 235 -10.93 3.66 -10.85
CA SER A 235 -10.07 3.57 -12.05
C SER A 235 -10.35 2.32 -12.89
N GLY A 236 -10.77 1.21 -12.28
CA GLY A 236 -10.83 -0.11 -12.89
C GLY A 236 -9.47 -0.75 -13.17
N GLU A 237 -8.37 -0.04 -12.88
CA GLU A 237 -7.00 -0.44 -13.22
C GLU A 237 -6.26 -0.97 -11.99
N SER A 238 -6.56 -2.20 -11.63
CA SER A 238 -5.89 -2.92 -10.53
C SER A 238 -4.43 -3.26 -10.88
N LEU A 239 -3.63 -3.59 -9.86
CA LEU A 239 -2.27 -4.12 -10.05
C LEU A 239 -2.27 -5.33 -11.01
N LYS A 240 -3.13 -6.32 -10.79
CA LYS A 240 -3.20 -7.51 -11.65
C LYS A 240 -3.50 -7.16 -13.11
N LYS A 241 -4.39 -6.20 -13.33
CA LYS A 241 -4.77 -5.76 -14.67
C LYS A 241 -3.60 -5.03 -15.36
N SER A 242 -2.96 -4.09 -14.67
CA SER A 242 -1.81 -3.34 -15.22
C SER A 242 -0.61 -4.24 -15.54
N LEU A 243 -0.36 -5.28 -14.73
CA LEU A 243 0.66 -6.30 -15.02
C LEU A 243 0.32 -7.08 -16.29
N SER A 244 -0.94 -7.47 -16.47
CA SER A 244 -1.43 -8.16 -17.66
C SER A 244 -1.29 -7.28 -18.91
N ASP A 245 -1.72 -6.02 -18.84
CA ASP A 245 -1.64 -5.05 -19.94
C ASP A 245 -0.18 -4.73 -20.33
N ALA A 246 0.74 -4.85 -19.38
CA ALA A 246 2.17 -4.70 -19.60
C ALA A 246 2.87 -6.00 -20.06
N ASN A 247 2.15 -7.12 -20.18
CA ASN A 247 2.69 -8.45 -20.49
C ASN A 247 3.73 -8.97 -19.48
N TYR A 248 3.61 -8.59 -18.21
CA TYR A 248 4.44 -9.13 -17.13
C TYR A 248 3.86 -10.46 -16.62
N LYS A 249 4.70 -11.50 -16.48
CA LYS A 249 4.24 -12.91 -16.35
C LYS A 249 4.54 -13.57 -15.01
N ASN A 250 5.28 -12.91 -14.11
CA ASN A 250 5.56 -13.48 -12.80
C ASN A 250 4.29 -13.53 -11.94
N ILE A 251 4.23 -14.50 -11.05
CA ILE A 251 3.02 -14.88 -10.32
C ILE A 251 2.92 -14.23 -8.93
N THR A 252 4.06 -13.82 -8.37
CA THR A 252 4.13 -13.09 -7.11
C THR A 252 4.42 -11.64 -7.44
N PHE A 253 3.60 -10.74 -6.91
CA PHE A 253 3.72 -9.31 -7.17
C PHE A 253 3.26 -8.49 -5.99
N ALA A 254 3.81 -7.28 -5.87
CA ALA A 254 3.37 -6.28 -4.92
C ALA A 254 3.47 -4.88 -5.50
N GLU A 255 2.70 -3.97 -4.93
CA GLU A 255 2.68 -2.56 -5.30
C GLU A 255 3.01 -1.72 -4.07
N VAL A 256 3.88 -0.75 -4.30
CA VAL A 256 4.14 0.36 -3.40
C VAL A 256 3.96 1.62 -4.23
N TYR A 257 3.32 2.64 -3.67
CA TYR A 257 3.22 3.93 -4.35
C TYR A 257 3.45 5.09 -3.37
N SER A 258 3.79 6.24 -3.92
CA SER A 258 3.90 7.49 -3.16
C SER A 258 3.33 8.65 -3.96
N LYS A 259 2.44 9.43 -3.34
CA LYS A 259 1.94 10.68 -3.92
C LYS A 259 3.02 11.75 -3.81
N GLY A 260 3.24 12.50 -4.88
CA GLY A 260 4.18 13.60 -4.91
C GLY A 260 5.41 13.36 -5.77
N TYR A 261 6.24 14.41 -5.85
CA TYR A 261 7.50 14.37 -6.56
C TYR A 261 8.62 14.02 -5.57
N TYR A 262 9.60 13.24 -5.99
CA TYR A 262 10.68 12.78 -5.12
C TYR A 262 11.99 12.70 -5.88
N GLN A 263 13.08 13.08 -5.22
CA GLN A 263 14.39 12.55 -5.59
C GLN A 263 14.49 11.08 -5.14
N ALA A 264 15.38 10.31 -5.77
CA ALA A 264 15.54 8.89 -5.49
C ALA A 264 15.82 8.59 -4.00
N SER A 265 16.73 9.34 -3.36
CA SER A 265 17.04 9.20 -1.93
C SER A 265 15.86 9.59 -1.04
N GLU A 266 15.13 10.65 -1.38
CA GLU A 266 13.95 11.08 -0.64
C GLU A 266 12.80 10.08 -0.68
N LEU A 267 12.65 9.39 -1.83
CA LEU A 267 11.67 8.33 -1.99
C LEU A 267 12.08 7.10 -1.17
N ILE A 268 13.35 6.68 -1.23
CA ILE A 268 13.86 5.57 -0.41
C ILE A 268 13.60 5.84 1.07
N ASP A 269 13.99 7.02 1.59
CA ASP A 269 13.75 7.39 2.98
C ASP A 269 12.25 7.34 3.33
N ASN A 270 11.38 7.83 2.42
CA ASN A 270 9.94 7.83 2.62
C ASN A 270 9.35 6.41 2.66
N LEU A 271 9.78 5.54 1.75
CA LEU A 271 9.27 4.18 1.68
C LEU A 271 9.75 3.32 2.87
N PHE A 272 10.98 3.54 3.35
CA PHE A 272 11.54 2.78 4.47
C PHE A 272 11.07 3.26 5.85
N GLU A 273 10.45 4.44 5.93
CA GLU A 273 9.82 4.94 7.16
C GLU A 273 8.63 4.07 7.61
N PHE A 274 8.00 3.33 6.69
CA PHE A 274 6.81 2.52 6.97
C PHE A 274 7.11 1.02 7.02
N PRO A 275 6.76 0.30 8.10
CA PRO A 275 7.05 -1.13 8.24
C PRO A 275 6.50 -2.01 7.11
N ASN A 276 5.27 -1.76 6.66
CA ASN A 276 4.63 -2.56 5.61
C ASN A 276 5.38 -2.43 4.27
N THR A 277 5.73 -1.19 3.91
CA THR A 277 6.49 -0.90 2.70
C THR A 277 7.91 -1.49 2.78
N THR A 278 8.58 -1.31 3.93
CA THR A 278 9.90 -1.93 4.19
C THR A 278 9.85 -3.45 4.04
N LYS A 279 8.82 -4.11 4.58
CA LYS A 279 8.63 -5.56 4.46
C LYS A 279 8.54 -6.00 3.00
N LEU A 280 7.76 -5.28 2.18
CA LEU A 280 7.63 -5.58 0.75
C LEU A 280 8.97 -5.38 0.01
N LEU A 281 9.61 -4.22 0.19
CA LEU A 281 10.86 -3.87 -0.49
C LEU A 281 12.04 -4.77 -0.12
N LEU A 282 12.02 -5.37 1.08
CA LEU A 282 13.04 -6.30 1.58
C LEU A 282 12.63 -7.78 1.50
N SER A 283 11.50 -8.11 0.87
CA SER A 283 11.09 -9.51 0.70
C SER A 283 12.04 -10.27 -0.24
N GLU A 284 12.32 -11.53 0.09
CA GLU A 284 13.06 -12.48 -0.75
C GLU A 284 12.19 -13.05 -1.88
N GLU A 285 10.86 -12.92 -1.78
CA GLU A 285 9.90 -13.42 -2.77
C GLU A 285 10.01 -12.71 -4.11
N TYR A 286 10.57 -11.50 -4.14
CA TYR A 286 10.71 -10.68 -5.34
C TYR A 286 12.13 -10.72 -5.89
N GLN A 287 12.24 -10.82 -7.21
CA GLN A 287 13.50 -10.80 -7.96
C GLN A 287 13.57 -9.64 -8.94
N ASP A 288 12.43 -9.06 -9.31
CA ASP A 288 12.31 -8.00 -10.30
C ASP A 288 11.69 -6.74 -9.66
N VAL A 289 12.07 -5.58 -10.19
CA VAL A 289 11.51 -4.28 -9.80
C VAL A 289 11.20 -3.45 -11.05
N GLY A 290 10.01 -2.85 -11.05
CA GLY A 290 9.59 -1.83 -11.98
C GLY A 290 9.28 -0.57 -11.21
N VAL A 291 9.74 0.58 -11.70
CA VAL A 291 9.41 1.88 -11.11
C VAL A 291 9.18 2.88 -12.23
N ASP A 292 8.08 3.61 -12.14
CA ASP A 292 7.79 4.71 -13.05
C ASP A 292 6.96 5.78 -12.32
N THR A 293 6.88 6.94 -12.95
CA THR A 293 6.14 8.10 -12.46
C THR A 293 5.05 8.47 -13.44
N ALA A 294 3.86 8.76 -12.92
CA ALA A 294 2.81 9.37 -13.72
C ALA A 294 2.61 10.81 -13.28
N ILE A 295 2.59 11.71 -14.25
CA ILE A 295 2.36 13.14 -14.06
C ILE A 295 1.06 13.50 -14.74
N GLY A 296 0.18 14.19 -14.02
CA GLY A 296 -1.08 14.69 -14.56
C GLY A 296 -1.63 15.78 -13.68
N LYS A 297 -2.96 15.85 -13.57
CA LYS A 297 -3.61 16.87 -12.73
C LYS A 297 -4.59 16.28 -11.74
N ILE A 298 -4.48 16.66 -10.47
CA ILE A 298 -5.48 16.42 -9.43
C ILE A 298 -6.07 17.78 -9.05
N ASN A 299 -7.40 17.90 -9.10
CA ASN A 299 -8.12 19.15 -8.83
C ASN A 299 -7.59 20.37 -9.62
N GLY A 300 -7.08 20.13 -10.83
CA GLY A 300 -6.56 21.17 -11.73
C GLY A 300 -5.07 21.52 -11.56
N CYS A 301 -4.41 21.02 -10.52
CA CYS A 301 -2.98 21.25 -10.29
C CYS A 301 -2.11 20.12 -10.84
N PRO A 302 -0.89 20.43 -11.31
CA PRO A 302 0.13 19.41 -11.57
C PRO A 302 0.32 18.49 -10.35
N SER A 303 0.30 17.19 -10.57
CA SER A 303 0.49 16.19 -9.52
C SER A 303 1.23 14.99 -10.10
N GLN A 304 2.04 14.36 -9.24
CA GLN A 304 2.76 13.15 -9.59
C GLN A 304 2.42 12.02 -8.63
N VAL A 305 2.43 10.80 -9.13
CA VAL A 305 2.53 9.59 -8.32
C VAL A 305 3.74 8.80 -8.79
N VAL A 306 4.49 8.26 -7.84
CA VAL A 306 5.51 7.24 -8.10
C VAL A 306 4.91 5.89 -7.78
N VAL A 307 5.00 4.95 -8.71
CA VAL A 307 4.58 3.56 -8.51
C VAL A 307 5.80 2.66 -8.63
N VAL A 308 5.97 1.78 -7.66
CA VAL A 308 6.99 0.74 -7.61
C VAL A 308 6.26 -0.60 -7.57
N HIS A 309 6.40 -1.37 -8.64
CA HIS A 309 5.95 -2.75 -8.68
C HIS A 309 7.13 -3.67 -8.41
N LEU A 310 6.89 -4.67 -7.55
CA LEU A 310 7.81 -5.75 -7.27
C LEU A 310 7.23 -7.00 -7.88
N GLY A 311 8.07 -7.89 -8.38
CA GLY A 311 7.59 -9.20 -8.76
C GLY A 311 8.64 -10.29 -8.68
N GLY A 312 8.14 -11.51 -8.70
CA GLY A 312 8.97 -12.69 -8.55
C GLY A 312 8.20 -13.97 -8.79
N TYR A 313 8.96 -15.06 -8.80
CA TYR A 313 8.46 -16.40 -9.01
C TYR A 313 8.87 -17.27 -7.84
N ILE A 314 7.92 -17.54 -6.96
CA ILE A 314 8.08 -18.59 -5.95
C ILE A 314 7.67 -19.88 -6.65
N PRO A 315 8.55 -20.85 -6.88
CA PRO A 315 8.14 -22.11 -7.50
C PRO A 315 7.12 -22.83 -6.59
N PRO A 316 6.20 -23.62 -7.16
CA PRO A 316 5.29 -24.43 -6.39
C PRO A 316 6.07 -25.45 -5.56
N ASN A 317 5.44 -25.96 -4.51
CA ASN A 317 6.00 -26.96 -3.61
C ASN A 317 5.14 -28.22 -3.64
N TYR A 318 5.04 -28.84 -4.82
CA TYR A 318 4.32 -30.10 -4.97
C TYR A 318 5.04 -31.21 -4.20
N THR A 319 4.31 -31.91 -3.36
CA THR A 319 4.83 -33.08 -2.68
C THR A 319 5.02 -34.23 -3.68
N LYS A 320 5.96 -35.13 -3.37
CA LYS A 320 6.17 -36.34 -4.17
C LYS A 320 4.88 -37.16 -4.29
N ASP A 321 4.10 -37.25 -3.21
CA ASP A 321 2.85 -38.02 -3.19
C ASP A 321 1.79 -37.43 -4.13
N GLU A 322 1.68 -36.11 -4.22
CA GLU A 322 0.79 -35.43 -5.17
C GLU A 322 1.17 -35.77 -6.61
N ILE A 323 2.46 -35.65 -6.97
CA ILE A 323 2.97 -35.98 -8.30
C ILE A 323 2.73 -37.47 -8.62
N ASP A 324 3.06 -38.36 -7.68
CA ASP A 324 2.91 -39.80 -7.84
C ASP A 324 1.44 -40.23 -7.97
N SER A 325 0.49 -39.49 -7.36
CA SER A 325 -0.94 -39.77 -7.47
C SER A 325 -1.47 -39.58 -8.90
N TRP A 326 -1.07 -38.50 -9.57
CA TRP A 326 -1.45 -38.22 -10.96
C TRP A 326 -0.78 -39.19 -11.93
N TYR A 327 0.49 -39.54 -11.67
CA TYR A 327 1.19 -40.58 -12.42
C TYR A 327 0.46 -41.92 -12.32
N LYS A 328 0.03 -42.32 -11.12
CA LYS A 328 -0.72 -43.57 -10.91
C LYS A 328 -2.07 -43.54 -11.65
N LEU A 329 -2.81 -42.44 -11.55
CA LEU A 329 -4.08 -42.28 -12.26
C LEU A 329 -3.91 -42.44 -13.77
N MET A 330 -2.92 -41.75 -14.36
CA MET A 330 -2.60 -41.85 -15.78
C MET A 330 -2.31 -43.31 -16.19
N ASN A 331 -1.42 -44.01 -15.48
CA ASN A 331 -1.08 -45.39 -15.80
C ASN A 331 -2.27 -46.35 -15.63
N GLN A 332 -3.10 -46.15 -14.60
CA GLN A 332 -4.30 -46.98 -14.40
C GLN A 332 -5.31 -46.80 -15.55
N LEU A 333 -5.48 -45.57 -16.04
CA LEU A 333 -6.36 -45.29 -17.17
C LEU A 333 -5.80 -45.89 -18.47
N ASP A 334 -4.49 -45.80 -18.69
CA ASP A 334 -3.81 -46.44 -19.83
C ASP A 334 -3.95 -47.97 -19.79
N GLU A 335 -3.91 -48.59 -18.61
CA GLU A 335 -4.05 -50.05 -18.44
C GLU A 335 -5.47 -50.56 -18.73
N VAL A 336 -6.50 -49.84 -18.27
CA VAL A 336 -7.90 -50.27 -18.45
C VAL A 336 -8.46 -49.95 -19.83
N LEU A 337 -7.92 -48.94 -20.51
CA LEU A 337 -8.47 -48.45 -21.78
C LEU A 337 -8.57 -49.55 -22.87
N PRO A 338 -7.54 -50.37 -23.14
CA PRO A 338 -7.64 -51.45 -24.13
C PRO A 338 -8.72 -52.48 -23.79
N SER A 339 -8.95 -52.73 -22.50
CA SER A 339 -9.99 -53.65 -22.06
C SER A 339 -11.38 -53.12 -22.41
N TRP A 340 -11.63 -51.82 -22.21
CA TRP A 340 -12.88 -51.17 -22.61
C TRP A 340 -13.05 -51.08 -24.12
N GLU A 341 -11.98 -50.82 -24.87
CA GLU A 341 -12.01 -50.84 -26.33
C GLU A 341 -12.36 -52.23 -26.87
N ASN A 342 -11.92 -53.31 -26.20
CA ASN A 342 -12.34 -54.67 -26.55
C ASN A 342 -13.82 -54.95 -26.28
N VAL A 343 -14.40 -54.35 -25.23
CA VAL A 343 -15.82 -54.51 -24.89
C VAL A 343 -16.73 -54.03 -26.02
N LEU A 344 -16.32 -53.04 -26.84
CA LEU A 344 -17.10 -52.59 -28.00
C LEU A 344 -17.42 -53.70 -29.02
N ASN A 345 -16.57 -54.73 -29.06
CA ASN A 345 -16.70 -55.87 -29.98
C ASN A 345 -17.51 -57.03 -29.37
N ALA A 346 -17.96 -56.93 -28.11
CA ALA A 346 -18.76 -57.95 -27.47
C ALA A 346 -20.22 -57.90 -27.94
N ASP A 347 -20.85 -59.07 -28.01
CA ASP A 347 -22.27 -59.18 -28.32
C ASP A 347 -23.12 -58.85 -27.09
N GLY A 348 -24.24 -58.13 -27.28
CA GLY A 348 -25.21 -57.84 -26.22
C GLY A 348 -24.87 -56.67 -25.29
N VAL A 349 -23.84 -55.87 -25.60
CA VAL A 349 -23.49 -54.67 -24.82
C VAL A 349 -24.09 -53.38 -25.42
N ASP A 350 -24.39 -52.42 -24.55
CA ASP A 350 -24.78 -51.06 -24.95
C ASP A 350 -23.55 -50.28 -25.46
N LYS A 351 -23.41 -50.23 -26.80
CA LYS A 351 -22.26 -49.61 -27.46
C LYS A 351 -22.16 -48.10 -27.22
N ASP A 352 -23.29 -47.42 -27.01
CA ASP A 352 -23.28 -45.97 -26.76
C ASP A 352 -22.72 -45.67 -25.36
N LYS A 353 -23.10 -46.46 -24.36
CA LYS A 353 -22.51 -46.36 -23.01
C LYS A 353 -21.03 -46.71 -22.99
N VAL A 354 -20.62 -47.76 -23.69
CA VAL A 354 -19.20 -48.15 -23.78
C VAL A 354 -18.37 -47.06 -24.45
N ASN A 355 -18.88 -46.43 -25.52
CA ASN A 355 -18.21 -45.29 -26.16
C ASN A 355 -18.09 -44.08 -25.21
N GLN A 356 -19.12 -43.77 -24.41
CA GLN A 356 -19.05 -42.72 -23.39
C GLN A 356 -18.00 -43.02 -22.32
N ILE A 357 -17.91 -44.26 -21.85
CA ILE A 357 -16.89 -44.72 -20.91
C ILE A 357 -15.48 -44.53 -21.48
N ILE A 358 -15.26 -44.97 -22.72
CA ILE A 358 -13.97 -44.82 -23.42
C ILE A 358 -13.60 -43.34 -23.57
N SER A 359 -14.55 -42.48 -23.95
CA SER A 359 -14.33 -41.04 -24.06
C SER A 359 -13.92 -40.44 -22.72
N LEU A 360 -14.63 -40.77 -21.63
CA LEU A 360 -14.31 -40.30 -20.29
C LEU A 360 -12.93 -40.78 -19.82
N ILE A 361 -12.56 -42.04 -20.10
CA ILE A 361 -11.23 -42.56 -19.77
C ILE A 361 -10.14 -41.76 -20.51
N LYS A 362 -10.31 -41.49 -21.81
CA LYS A 362 -9.37 -40.70 -22.61
C LYS A 362 -9.25 -39.26 -22.09
N ASP A 363 -10.38 -38.59 -21.84
CA ASP A 363 -10.40 -37.22 -21.33
C ASP A 363 -9.71 -37.10 -19.97
N ARG A 364 -9.97 -38.05 -19.06
CA ARG A 364 -9.33 -38.09 -17.74
C ARG A 364 -7.84 -38.38 -17.84
N ARG A 365 -7.43 -39.28 -18.75
CA ARG A 365 -6.02 -39.64 -18.98
C ARG A 365 -5.23 -38.44 -19.51
N ASP A 366 -5.79 -37.71 -20.49
CA ASP A 366 -5.15 -36.53 -21.05
C ASP A 366 -5.07 -35.38 -20.04
N ALA A 367 -6.10 -35.21 -19.19
CA ALA A 367 -6.05 -34.27 -18.07
C ALA A 367 -4.96 -34.65 -17.05
N ALA A 368 -4.90 -35.93 -16.66
CA ALA A 368 -3.91 -36.44 -15.72
C ALA A 368 -2.47 -36.29 -16.24
N GLU A 369 -2.23 -36.55 -17.53
CA GLU A 369 -0.93 -36.36 -18.18
C GLU A 369 -0.48 -34.89 -18.16
N LYS A 370 -1.38 -33.96 -18.50
CA LYS A 370 -1.09 -32.52 -18.44
C LYS A 370 -0.75 -32.05 -17.04
N ILE A 371 -1.56 -32.43 -16.05
CA ILE A 371 -1.35 -32.07 -14.64
C ILE A 371 -0.05 -32.68 -14.11
N TYR A 372 0.20 -33.97 -14.37
CA TYR A 372 1.42 -34.66 -13.97
C TYR A 372 2.66 -33.99 -14.53
N ASN A 373 2.70 -33.72 -15.84
CA ASN A 373 3.86 -33.10 -16.47
C ASN A 373 4.13 -31.70 -15.91
N ARG A 374 3.09 -30.88 -15.70
CA ARG A 374 3.23 -29.56 -15.09
C ARG A 374 3.78 -29.63 -13.66
N MET A 375 3.23 -30.51 -12.83
CA MET A 375 3.70 -30.68 -11.45
C MET A 375 5.12 -31.25 -11.37
N LYS A 376 5.46 -32.18 -12.28
CA LYS A 376 6.80 -32.79 -12.37
C LYS A 376 7.88 -31.77 -12.72
N GLU A 377 7.60 -30.84 -13.63
CA GLU A 377 8.49 -29.74 -13.96
C GLU A 377 8.50 -28.63 -12.88
N ASN A 378 7.74 -28.83 -11.78
CA ASN A 378 7.56 -27.89 -10.70
C ASN A 378 7.10 -26.50 -11.19
N GLU A 379 6.10 -26.51 -12.08
CA GLU A 379 5.47 -25.32 -12.63
C GLU A 379 4.04 -25.17 -12.08
N TYR A 380 3.55 -23.94 -11.91
CA TYR A 380 2.16 -23.75 -11.51
C TYR A 380 1.20 -24.28 -12.57
N LEU A 381 0.14 -24.96 -12.13
CA LEU A 381 -1.03 -25.21 -12.97
C LEU A 381 -1.58 -23.88 -13.51
N THR A 382 -1.90 -23.86 -14.80
CA THR A 382 -2.66 -22.79 -15.44
C THR A 382 -4.11 -22.77 -14.95
N ASP A 383 -4.86 -21.71 -15.24
CA ASP A 383 -6.29 -21.66 -14.91
C ASP A 383 -7.09 -22.79 -15.60
N GLU A 384 -6.73 -23.10 -16.84
CA GLU A 384 -7.31 -24.24 -17.59
C GLU A 384 -7.01 -25.58 -16.91
N GLU A 385 -5.76 -25.81 -16.50
CA GLU A 385 -5.37 -27.06 -15.81
C GLU A 385 -6.00 -27.17 -14.41
N ARG A 386 -6.21 -26.05 -13.71
CA ARG A 386 -6.99 -26.02 -12.46
C ARG A 386 -8.44 -26.41 -12.67
N ILE A 387 -9.05 -25.98 -13.78
CA ILE A 387 -10.40 -26.41 -14.17
C ILE A 387 -10.40 -27.91 -14.46
N LEU A 388 -9.43 -28.43 -15.22
CA LEU A 388 -9.30 -29.87 -15.47
C LEU A 388 -9.20 -30.69 -14.17
N LEU A 389 -8.45 -30.20 -13.19
CA LEU A 389 -8.32 -30.83 -11.87
C LEU A 389 -9.66 -30.91 -11.13
N GLN A 390 -10.45 -29.83 -11.17
CA GLN A 390 -11.80 -29.81 -10.59
C GLN A 390 -12.77 -30.73 -11.33
N GLU A 391 -12.69 -30.77 -12.65
CA GLU A 391 -13.55 -31.59 -13.50
C GLU A 391 -13.25 -33.09 -13.40
N ASP A 392 -12.00 -33.51 -13.18
CA ASP A 392 -11.62 -34.93 -13.13
C ASP A 392 -12.42 -35.69 -12.07
N THR A 393 -12.69 -35.06 -10.93
CA THR A 393 -13.51 -35.65 -9.86
C THR A 393 -14.93 -35.96 -10.36
N ASN A 394 -15.53 -35.06 -11.14
CA ASN A 394 -16.87 -35.26 -11.69
C ASN A 394 -16.87 -36.32 -12.80
N LYS A 395 -15.88 -36.28 -13.69
CA LYS A 395 -15.69 -37.30 -14.74
C LYS A 395 -15.47 -38.68 -14.13
N GLY A 396 -14.74 -38.78 -13.02
CA GLY A 396 -14.56 -40.02 -12.27
C GLY A 396 -15.86 -40.58 -11.69
N LYS A 397 -16.73 -39.72 -11.13
CA LYS A 397 -18.06 -40.14 -10.65
C LYS A 397 -18.97 -40.57 -11.80
N GLN A 398 -18.96 -39.85 -12.92
CA GLN A 398 -19.72 -40.21 -14.12
C GLN A 398 -19.28 -41.57 -14.67
N LEU A 399 -17.96 -41.78 -14.78
CA LEU A 399 -17.37 -43.05 -15.19
C LEU A 399 -17.86 -44.20 -14.28
N GLN A 400 -17.82 -44.03 -12.96
CA GLN A 400 -18.31 -45.05 -12.02
C GLN A 400 -19.80 -45.33 -12.20
N SER A 401 -20.64 -44.30 -12.37
CA SER A 401 -22.08 -44.45 -12.59
C SER A 401 -22.38 -45.26 -13.84
N LEU A 402 -21.73 -44.93 -14.97
CA LEU A 402 -21.92 -45.64 -16.24
C LEU A 402 -21.49 -47.10 -16.13
N ILE A 403 -20.40 -47.39 -15.42
CA ILE A 403 -19.94 -48.75 -15.18
C ILE A 403 -20.96 -49.53 -14.33
N SER A 404 -21.50 -48.93 -13.27
CA SER A 404 -22.52 -49.58 -12.42
C SER A 404 -23.82 -49.88 -13.18
N GLU A 405 -24.25 -48.98 -14.06
CA GLU A 405 -25.42 -49.19 -14.91
C GLU A 405 -25.25 -50.29 -15.97
N MET A 406 -24.01 -50.73 -16.24
CA MET A 406 -23.76 -51.85 -17.14
C MET A 406 -23.73 -53.21 -16.42
N ILE A 407 -23.59 -53.21 -15.09
CA ILE A 407 -23.52 -54.42 -14.26
C ILE A 407 -24.93 -54.87 -13.81
N HIS A 408 -25.93 -54.00 -13.96
CA HIS A 408 -27.34 -54.23 -13.69
C HIS A 408 -28.13 -54.32 -14.99
#